data_AF-A0A1Y3CX16-F1
#
_entry.id   AF-A0A1Y3CX16-F1
#
_cell.length_a   1.000
_cell.length_b   1.000
_cell.length_c   1.000
_cell.angle_alpha   90.00
_cell.angle_beta   90.00
_cell.angle_gamma   90.00
#
_symmetry.space_group_name_H-M   'P 1'
#
loop_
_entity.id
_entity.type
_entity.pdbx_description
1 polymer ?
#
loop_
_entity_poly.entity_id
_entity_poly.type
_entity_poly.pdbx_seq_one_letter_code
_entity_poly.pdbx_strand_id
1 'polypeptide(L)'
;MNAIDHNKIDKDLLVLEEKLSENDDINKQPPDDIISFNELRSCADLLRMYTDNQLKIDPDFQRNLVWTAVEKTRFIDSLTKQLPIPSMCISLDYKTDKRLVIDGLQRITTIVSFLNQDSWQLSKIDDVDERLSGKTPEQIKIDNPEIFSKIQNLTIPITVLRCDYSKKSHMEYLFTIFHRLNSGGSRLNNQEIRNCIYSGNFNNLLKEIADAPISKNIFNYSKPNLVSKKTKKNVKPYRYQYEELYLRIISFSVKLNDYDGKLSKFLNDFMGDNRDASLGETQKWKNNLLKTLEIAQKDNRLSRLSKSVNEAILFGIYMNLDNSELESEEILIAKITSLLEQPEFSLISLKEGLASKDKVIGRLSKAIQIFE
;
A
#
# COMPACT_ATOMS: atom_id res chain seq x y z
N MET A 1 -13.82 -11.45 38.68
CA MET A 1 -13.66 -10.73 37.41
C MET A 1 -12.50 -11.36 36.66
N ASN A 2 -12.77 -12.15 35.62
CA ASN A 2 -11.70 -12.71 34.80
C ASN A 2 -11.08 -11.56 34.00
N ALA A 3 -9.82 -11.24 34.28
CA ALA A 3 -9.05 -10.32 33.46
C ALA A 3 -9.15 -10.78 32.00
N ILE A 4 -9.64 -9.89 31.14
CA ILE A 4 -9.80 -10.16 29.72
C ILE A 4 -8.39 -10.42 29.15
N ASP A 5 -8.14 -11.64 28.66
CA ASP A 5 -6.85 -11.98 28.04
C ASP A 5 -6.74 -11.35 26.64
N HIS A 6 -6.41 -10.06 26.63
CA HIS A 6 -6.26 -9.25 25.41
C HIS A 6 -5.30 -9.91 24.39
N ASN A 7 -4.33 -10.73 24.81
CA ASN A 7 -3.41 -11.39 23.89
C ASN A 7 -4.08 -12.41 22.93
N LYS A 8 -5.21 -13.02 23.33
CA LYS A 8 -5.98 -13.93 22.45
C LYS A 8 -6.95 -13.15 21.55
N ILE A 9 -7.37 -11.97 22.00
CA ILE A 9 -8.27 -11.05 21.30
C ILE A 9 -7.62 -10.49 20.05
N ASP A 10 -6.37 -10.07 20.19
CA ASP A 10 -5.66 -9.37 19.13
C ASP A 10 -5.38 -10.27 17.91
N LYS A 11 -5.29 -11.60 18.07
CA LYS A 11 -5.02 -12.52 16.93
C LYS A 11 -6.17 -12.68 15.95
N ASP A 12 -7.40 -12.85 16.45
CA ASP A 12 -8.57 -12.99 15.58
C ASP A 12 -8.89 -11.66 14.88
N LEU A 13 -8.63 -10.54 15.56
CA LEU A 13 -8.75 -9.21 14.98
C LEU A 13 -7.75 -8.97 13.86
N LEU A 14 -6.49 -9.42 14.01
CA LEU A 14 -5.49 -9.32 12.94
C LEU A 14 -5.93 -10.00 11.64
N VAL A 15 -6.57 -11.17 11.73
CA VAL A 15 -7.10 -11.87 10.53
C VAL A 15 -8.26 -11.10 9.90
N LEU A 16 -9.11 -10.47 10.71
CA LEU A 16 -10.19 -9.62 10.20
C LEU A 16 -9.65 -8.34 9.56
N GLU A 17 -8.61 -7.75 10.14
CA GLU A 17 -7.93 -6.56 9.62
C GLU A 17 -7.21 -6.86 8.30
N GLU A 18 -6.53 -8.00 8.18
CA GLU A 18 -5.93 -8.47 6.93
C GLU A 18 -7.02 -8.65 5.85
N LYS A 19 -8.12 -9.32 6.17
CA LYS A 19 -9.26 -9.46 5.24
C LYS A 19 -9.86 -8.13 4.81
N LEU A 20 -10.01 -7.18 5.74
CA LEU A 20 -10.49 -5.83 5.44
C LEU A 20 -9.52 -5.04 4.57
N SER A 21 -8.21 -5.22 4.80
CA SER A 21 -7.17 -4.58 3.99
C SER A 21 -7.22 -5.03 2.53
N GLU A 22 -7.74 -6.22 2.27
CA GLU A 22 -7.91 -6.77 0.93
C GLU A 22 -9.32 -6.57 0.35
N ASN A 23 -10.29 -6.07 1.12
CA ASN A 23 -11.66 -5.94 0.66
C ASN A 23 -11.86 -4.66 -0.17
N ASP A 24 -12.39 -4.79 -1.39
CA ASP A 24 -12.80 -3.64 -2.19
C ASP A 24 -14.32 -3.45 -2.06
N ASP A 25 -14.71 -2.41 -1.33
CA ASP A 25 -16.12 -2.04 -1.13
C ASP A 25 -16.69 -1.19 -2.29
N ILE A 26 -15.90 -0.99 -3.36
CA ILE A 26 -16.30 -0.23 -4.55
C ILE A 26 -16.91 -1.20 -5.57
N ASN A 27 -18.21 -1.07 -5.81
CA ASN A 27 -18.89 -1.74 -6.92
C ASN A 27 -19.24 -0.73 -8.01
N LYS A 28 -18.24 -0.28 -8.78
CA LYS A 28 -18.41 0.69 -9.87
C LYS A 28 -18.44 0.02 -11.24
N GLN A 29 -19.41 0.44 -12.05
CA GLN A 29 -19.35 0.23 -13.49
C GLN A 29 -18.24 1.11 -14.09
N PRO A 30 -17.62 0.68 -15.21
CA PRO A 30 -16.70 1.54 -15.94
C PRO A 30 -17.39 2.87 -16.27
N PRO A 31 -16.77 4.02 -15.95
CA PRO A 31 -17.21 5.31 -16.49
C PRO A 31 -17.27 5.25 -18.03
N ASP A 32 -18.33 5.82 -18.61
CA ASP A 32 -18.60 5.76 -20.06
C ASP A 32 -17.48 6.40 -20.91
N ASP A 33 -16.68 7.27 -20.31
CA ASP A 33 -15.58 8.00 -20.93
C ASP A 33 -14.20 7.41 -20.62
N ILE A 34 -14.12 6.23 -19.99
CA ILE A 34 -12.91 5.40 -20.00
C ILE A 34 -12.91 4.53 -21.25
N ILE A 35 -11.83 4.64 -22.01
CA ILE A 35 -11.64 3.88 -23.25
C ILE A 35 -10.55 2.84 -23.00
N SER A 36 -10.89 1.56 -23.17
CA SER A 36 -9.92 0.48 -23.20
C SER A 36 -9.60 0.11 -24.65
N PHE A 37 -8.32 0.01 -24.98
CA PHE A 37 -7.87 -0.45 -26.29
C PHE A 37 -6.55 -1.21 -26.17
N ASN A 38 -6.18 -1.97 -27.20
CA ASN A 38 -4.90 -2.65 -27.26
C ASN A 38 -3.98 -1.93 -28.23
N GLU A 39 -2.70 -1.86 -27.89
CA GLU A 39 -1.63 -1.40 -28.76
C GLU A 39 -0.43 -2.33 -28.70
N LEU A 40 0.39 -2.33 -29.75
CA LEU A 40 1.69 -3.00 -29.77
C LEU A 40 2.77 -1.97 -29.46
N ARG A 41 3.61 -2.24 -28.45
CA ARG A 41 4.72 -1.37 -28.05
C ARG A 41 6.02 -2.13 -28.12
N SER A 42 7.06 -1.54 -28.70
CA SER A 42 8.39 -2.14 -28.65
C SER A 42 8.98 -2.03 -27.25
N CYS A 43 9.85 -2.97 -26.88
CA CYS A 43 10.59 -2.88 -25.62
C CYS A 43 11.43 -1.59 -25.54
N ALA A 44 11.98 -1.13 -26.66
CA ALA A 44 12.68 0.15 -26.74
C ALA A 44 11.77 1.35 -26.42
N ASP A 45 10.50 1.33 -26.86
CA ASP A 45 9.56 2.40 -26.54
C ASP A 45 9.16 2.39 -25.05
N LEU A 46 9.08 1.22 -24.41
CA LEU A 46 8.90 1.14 -22.95
C LEU A 46 10.05 1.80 -22.19
N LEU A 47 11.31 1.57 -22.61
CA LEU A 47 12.47 2.26 -22.04
C LEU A 47 12.41 3.77 -22.31
N ARG A 48 12.08 4.19 -23.54
CA ARG A 48 11.93 5.61 -23.89
C ARG A 48 10.88 6.28 -22.99
N MET A 49 9.69 5.68 -22.86
CA MET A 49 8.63 6.21 -22.01
C MET A 49 9.04 6.28 -20.54
N TYR A 50 9.80 5.30 -20.05
CA TYR A 50 10.35 5.35 -18.68
C TYR A 50 11.35 6.50 -18.51
N THR A 51 12.34 6.60 -19.40
CA THR A 51 13.39 7.63 -19.36
C THR A 51 12.84 9.05 -19.56
N ASP A 52 11.79 9.22 -20.38
CA ASP A 52 11.04 10.47 -20.56
C ASP A 52 10.09 10.78 -19.39
N ASN A 53 10.09 9.97 -18.32
CA ASN A 53 9.19 10.07 -17.18
C ASN A 53 7.69 9.98 -17.55
N GLN A 54 7.34 9.39 -18.69
CA GLN A 54 5.96 9.17 -19.13
C GLN A 54 5.37 7.90 -18.50
N LEU A 55 6.18 6.87 -18.31
CA LEU A 55 5.80 5.61 -17.70
C LEU A 55 6.31 5.54 -16.27
N LYS A 56 5.38 5.61 -15.30
CA LYS A 56 5.74 5.46 -13.89
C LYS A 56 5.84 3.98 -13.54
N ILE A 57 7.07 3.57 -13.25
CA ILE A 57 7.39 2.27 -12.66
C ILE A 57 7.80 2.56 -11.23
N ASP A 58 6.92 2.24 -10.28
CA ASP A 58 7.23 2.42 -8.85
C ASP A 58 7.48 1.04 -8.23
N PRO A 59 8.75 0.62 -8.12
CA PRO A 59 9.11 -0.73 -7.68
C PRO A 59 8.80 -0.96 -6.19
N ASP A 60 8.61 0.10 -5.40
CA ASP A 60 8.42 -0.03 -3.95
C ASP A 60 7.04 -0.60 -3.60
N PHE A 61 6.04 -0.56 -4.48
CA PHE A 61 4.68 -0.98 -4.11
C PHE A 61 4.45 -2.50 -4.07
N GLN A 62 5.30 -3.32 -4.69
CA GLN A 62 5.09 -4.77 -4.77
C GLN A 62 6.29 -5.58 -4.25
N ARG A 63 6.54 -5.60 -2.92
CA ARG A 63 7.71 -6.33 -2.38
C ARG A 63 7.52 -7.84 -2.25
N ASN A 64 6.29 -8.31 -2.10
CA ASN A 64 6.04 -9.74 -1.83
C ASN A 64 6.07 -10.63 -3.09
N LEU A 65 6.28 -10.04 -4.27
CA LEU A 65 6.37 -10.71 -5.58
C LEU A 65 7.35 -10.01 -6.52
N VAL A 66 8.46 -9.47 -5.99
CA VAL A 66 9.55 -9.07 -6.89
C VAL A 66 10.12 -10.34 -7.51
N TRP A 67 10.13 -10.41 -8.84
CA TRP A 67 10.77 -11.53 -9.52
C TRP A 67 12.21 -11.68 -9.02
N THR A 68 12.53 -12.91 -8.61
CA THR A 68 13.90 -13.34 -8.34
C THR A 68 14.77 -13.11 -9.57
N ALA A 69 16.09 -13.02 -9.38
CA ALA A 69 17.01 -12.91 -10.51
C ALA A 69 16.81 -14.04 -11.53
N VAL A 70 16.45 -15.24 -11.08
CA VAL A 70 16.13 -16.40 -11.93
C VAL A 70 14.88 -16.15 -12.78
N GLU A 71 13.80 -15.63 -12.20
CA GLU A 71 12.57 -15.31 -12.94
C GLU A 71 12.80 -14.20 -13.96
N LYS A 72 13.55 -13.16 -13.59
CA LYS A 72 13.96 -12.09 -14.53
C LYS A 72 14.78 -12.65 -15.69
N THR A 73 15.76 -13.51 -15.40
CA THR A 73 16.60 -14.17 -16.41
C THR A 73 15.76 -15.00 -17.38
N ARG A 74 14.88 -15.87 -16.88
CA ARG A 74 13.98 -16.67 -17.73
C ARG A 74 13.06 -15.82 -18.59
N PHE A 75 12.61 -14.69 -18.07
CA PHE A 75 11.81 -13.76 -18.84
C PHE A 75 12.59 -13.11 -19.99
N ILE A 76 13.81 -12.62 -19.75
CA ILE A 76 14.68 -12.08 -20.81
C ILE A 76 14.98 -13.13 -21.89
N ASP A 77 15.24 -14.36 -21.48
CA ASP A 77 15.41 -15.49 -22.39
C ASP A 77 14.14 -15.77 -23.22
N SER A 78 12.96 -15.71 -22.58
CA SER A 78 11.67 -15.84 -23.26
C SER A 78 11.45 -14.76 -24.32
N LEU A 79 11.84 -13.51 -24.05
CA LEU A 79 11.79 -12.42 -25.03
C LEU A 79 12.73 -12.71 -26.22
N THR A 80 13.94 -13.19 -25.94
CA THR A 80 14.92 -13.57 -26.97
C THR A 80 14.40 -14.70 -27.86
N LYS A 81 13.66 -15.65 -27.28
CA LYS A 81 13.02 -16.77 -27.97
C LYS A 81 11.68 -16.41 -28.62
N GLN A 82 11.17 -15.19 -28.42
CA GLN A 82 9.85 -14.72 -28.90
C GLN A 82 8.70 -15.63 -28.45
N LEU A 83 8.77 -16.11 -27.20
CA LEU A 83 7.68 -16.89 -26.62
C LEU A 83 6.46 -15.99 -26.36
N PRO A 84 5.22 -16.53 -26.37
CA PRO A 84 4.04 -15.77 -26.00
C PRO A 84 4.16 -15.18 -24.59
N ILE A 85 4.12 -13.85 -24.49
CA ILE A 85 4.12 -13.13 -23.22
C ILE A 85 2.67 -12.79 -22.87
N PRO A 86 2.20 -13.00 -21.62
CA PRO A 86 0.85 -12.60 -21.24
C PRO A 86 0.67 -11.09 -21.47
N SER A 87 -0.58 -10.64 -21.65
CA SER A 87 -0.87 -9.20 -21.83
C SER A 87 -0.42 -8.40 -20.61
N MET A 88 -0.08 -7.13 -20.82
CA MET A 88 0.20 -6.15 -19.77
C MET A 88 -0.88 -5.08 -19.81
N CYS A 89 -1.14 -4.43 -18.69
CA CYS A 89 -2.16 -3.39 -18.60
C CYS A 89 -1.56 -2.11 -18.03
N ILE A 90 -1.73 -0.99 -18.74
CA ILE A 90 -1.31 0.33 -18.27
C ILE A 90 -2.48 1.32 -18.33
N SER A 91 -2.57 2.24 -17.39
CA SER A 91 -3.43 3.41 -17.56
C SER A 91 -2.70 4.50 -18.33
N LEU A 92 -3.46 5.34 -19.03
CA LEU A 92 -2.99 6.53 -19.72
C LEU A 92 -3.86 7.71 -19.31
N ASP A 93 -3.26 8.68 -18.61
CA ASP A 93 -3.86 9.99 -18.44
C ASP A 93 -3.70 10.81 -19.71
N TYR A 94 -4.80 11.00 -20.45
CA TYR A 94 -4.74 11.73 -21.72
C TYR A 94 -4.53 13.24 -21.54
N LYS A 95 -4.57 13.77 -20.31
CA LYS A 95 -4.27 15.18 -20.02
C LYS A 95 -2.78 15.43 -19.84
N THR A 96 -2.07 14.48 -19.24
CA THR A 96 -0.66 14.65 -18.84
C THR A 96 0.31 13.72 -19.57
N ASP A 97 -0.21 12.79 -20.37
CA ASP A 97 0.51 11.67 -20.99
C ASP A 97 1.25 10.76 -19.98
N LYS A 98 0.86 10.83 -18.70
CA LYS A 98 1.39 9.97 -17.65
C LYS A 98 0.70 8.62 -17.66
N ARG A 99 1.48 7.56 -17.50
CA ARG A 99 1.02 6.18 -17.50
C ARG A 99 1.40 5.46 -16.22
N LEU A 100 0.49 4.65 -15.70
CA LEU A 100 0.75 3.79 -14.54
C LEU A 100 0.64 2.33 -14.97
N VAL A 101 1.54 1.49 -14.48
CA VAL A 101 1.45 0.05 -14.71
C VAL A 101 0.41 -0.57 -13.78
N ILE A 102 -0.66 -1.13 -14.35
CA ILE A 102 -1.77 -1.76 -13.62
C ILE A 102 -1.52 -3.26 -13.45
N ASP A 103 -1.05 -3.91 -14.52
CA ASP A 103 -0.59 -5.30 -14.56
C ASP A 103 0.68 -5.41 -15.39
N GLY A 104 1.56 -6.35 -15.01
CA GLY A 104 2.82 -6.59 -15.69
C GLY A 104 4.00 -5.78 -15.14
N LEU A 105 3.92 -5.26 -13.91
CA LEU A 105 4.99 -4.47 -13.30
C LEU A 105 6.35 -5.17 -13.37
N GLN A 106 6.43 -6.45 -12.99
CA GLN A 106 7.68 -7.21 -13.02
C GLN A 106 8.23 -7.40 -14.45
N ARG A 107 7.35 -7.62 -15.43
CA ARG A 107 7.70 -7.75 -16.85
C ARG A 107 8.27 -6.44 -17.39
N ILE A 108 7.52 -5.34 -17.24
CA ILE A 108 7.93 -4.01 -17.71
C ILE A 108 9.21 -3.56 -17.02
N THR A 109 9.31 -3.71 -15.70
CA THR A 109 10.52 -3.36 -14.94
C THR A 109 11.73 -4.16 -15.41
N THR A 110 11.56 -5.45 -15.71
CA THR A 110 12.66 -6.30 -16.19
C THR A 110 13.13 -5.91 -17.58
N ILE A 111 12.21 -5.59 -18.50
CA ILE A 111 12.54 -5.04 -19.83
C ILE A 111 13.31 -3.74 -19.71
N VAL A 112 12.77 -2.79 -18.96
CA VAL A 112 13.38 -1.46 -18.77
C VAL A 112 14.75 -1.61 -18.14
N SER A 113 14.88 -2.38 -17.05
CA SER A 113 16.15 -2.56 -16.35
C SER A 113 17.23 -3.24 -17.22
N PHE A 114 16.83 -4.22 -18.03
CA PHE A 114 17.74 -4.87 -18.98
C PHE A 114 18.22 -3.89 -20.07
N LEU A 115 17.29 -3.15 -20.70
CA LEU A 115 17.64 -2.24 -21.80
C LEU A 115 18.36 -0.97 -21.31
N ASN A 116 18.05 -0.51 -20.10
CA ASN A 116 18.75 0.59 -19.43
C ASN A 116 20.17 0.18 -18.98
N GLN A 117 20.51 -1.12 -19.06
CA GLN A 117 21.79 -1.68 -18.61
C GLN A 117 22.05 -1.39 -17.13
N ASP A 118 21.02 -1.52 -16.30
CA ASP A 118 21.22 -1.42 -14.85
C ASP A 118 22.24 -2.45 -14.36
N SER A 119 22.95 -2.15 -13.28
CA SER A 119 23.98 -3.03 -12.73
C SER A 119 23.36 -4.25 -12.03
N TRP A 120 23.06 -5.29 -12.80
CA TRP A 120 22.67 -6.61 -12.30
C TRP A 120 23.20 -7.73 -13.20
N GLN A 121 23.27 -8.94 -12.66
CA GLN A 121 23.73 -10.12 -13.36
C GLN A 121 22.57 -11.10 -13.57
N LEU A 122 22.39 -11.58 -14.79
CA LEU A 122 21.45 -12.66 -15.08
C LEU A 122 21.93 -13.92 -14.34
N SER A 123 21.00 -14.64 -13.71
CA SER A 123 21.31 -15.90 -13.03
C SER A 123 21.93 -16.92 -13.97
N LYS A 124 22.93 -17.65 -13.48
CA LYS A 124 23.56 -18.75 -14.21
C LYS A 124 22.74 -20.02 -14.03
N ILE A 125 21.92 -20.34 -15.04
CA ILE A 125 21.00 -21.48 -15.08
C ILE A 125 21.04 -22.17 -16.44
N ASP A 126 20.82 -23.49 -16.45
CA ASP A 126 21.02 -24.35 -17.63
C ASP A 126 19.88 -24.27 -18.66
N ASP A 127 18.71 -23.78 -18.27
CA ASP A 127 17.51 -23.68 -19.11
C ASP A 127 17.42 -22.36 -19.92
N VAL A 128 18.49 -21.58 -19.93
CA VAL A 128 18.59 -20.26 -20.59
C VAL A 128 19.75 -20.24 -21.57
N ASP A 129 19.62 -19.49 -22.66
CA ASP A 129 20.68 -19.31 -23.66
C ASP A 129 22.03 -18.94 -23.00
N GLU A 130 23.09 -19.68 -23.31
CA GLU A 130 24.44 -19.48 -22.75
C GLU A 130 24.99 -18.08 -23.03
N ARG A 131 24.49 -17.41 -24.07
CA ARG A 131 24.84 -16.03 -24.39
C ARG A 131 24.25 -15.02 -23.41
N LEU A 132 23.23 -15.41 -22.65
CA LEU A 132 22.58 -14.63 -21.59
C LEU A 132 22.96 -15.09 -20.18
N SER A 133 23.04 -16.40 -19.98
CA SER A 133 23.22 -17.03 -18.67
C SER A 133 24.49 -16.55 -17.97
N GLY A 134 24.37 -16.01 -16.76
CA GLY A 134 25.51 -15.51 -15.99
C GLY A 134 26.13 -14.19 -16.46
N LYS A 135 25.57 -13.51 -17.48
CA LYS A 135 26.11 -12.23 -18.00
C LYS A 135 25.34 -11.02 -17.47
N THR A 136 25.93 -9.83 -17.55
CA THR A 136 25.22 -8.56 -17.33
C THR A 136 24.58 -8.06 -18.63
N PRO A 137 23.55 -7.20 -18.58
CA PRO A 137 22.97 -6.62 -19.79
C PRO A 137 23.99 -5.84 -20.64
N GLU A 138 24.95 -5.16 -19.99
CA GLU A 138 26.04 -4.46 -20.67
C GLU A 138 26.95 -5.43 -21.43
N GLN A 139 27.37 -6.53 -20.80
CA GLN A 139 28.15 -7.58 -21.47
C GLN A 139 27.40 -8.19 -22.64
N ILE A 140 26.09 -8.47 -22.48
CA ILE A 140 25.26 -9.02 -23.56
C ILE A 140 25.21 -8.06 -24.74
N LYS A 141 25.07 -6.76 -24.50
CA LYS A 141 25.03 -5.73 -25.55
C LYS A 141 26.35 -5.65 -26.34
N ILE A 142 27.48 -5.83 -25.66
CA ILE A 142 28.82 -5.78 -26.27
C ILE A 142 29.11 -7.08 -27.02
N ASP A 143 28.93 -8.23 -26.37
CA ASP A 143 29.32 -9.54 -26.88
C ASP A 143 28.31 -10.12 -27.89
N ASN A 144 27.03 -9.77 -27.75
CA ASN A 144 25.90 -10.33 -28.52
C ASN A 144 24.90 -9.23 -28.91
N PRO A 145 25.33 -8.20 -29.68
CA PRO A 145 24.52 -7.03 -30.02
C PRO A 145 23.22 -7.39 -30.77
N GLU A 146 23.20 -8.51 -31.50
CA GLU A 146 22.03 -9.01 -32.21
C GLU A 146 20.92 -9.49 -31.26
N ILE A 147 21.27 -10.11 -30.13
CA ILE A 147 20.30 -10.53 -29.11
C ILE A 147 19.70 -9.30 -28.43
N PHE A 148 20.56 -8.35 -28.07
CA PHE A 148 20.13 -7.11 -27.43
C PHE A 148 19.18 -6.32 -28.36
N SER A 149 19.55 -6.18 -29.64
CA SER A 149 18.72 -5.53 -30.66
C SER A 149 17.40 -6.27 -30.91
N LYS A 150 17.42 -7.60 -30.88
CA LYS A 150 16.19 -8.41 -31.00
C LYS A 150 15.21 -8.11 -29.86
N ILE A 151 15.69 -8.01 -28.61
CA ILE A 151 14.85 -7.64 -27.47
C ILE A 151 14.34 -6.21 -27.62
N GLN A 152 15.18 -5.25 -28.02
CA GLN A 152 14.79 -3.85 -28.24
C GLN A 152 13.61 -3.72 -29.23
N ASN A 153 13.69 -4.46 -30.33
CA ASN A 153 12.72 -4.39 -31.43
C ASN A 153 11.48 -5.27 -31.21
N LEU A 154 11.49 -6.17 -30.22
CA LEU A 154 10.34 -7.01 -29.90
C LEU A 154 9.16 -6.14 -29.48
N THR A 155 8.01 -6.35 -30.12
CA THR A 155 6.75 -5.68 -29.79
C THR A 155 5.88 -6.54 -28.89
N ILE A 156 5.37 -5.96 -27.81
CA ILE A 156 4.53 -6.64 -26.82
C ILE A 156 3.12 -6.03 -26.87
N PRO A 157 2.05 -6.85 -26.82
CA PRO A 157 0.69 -6.33 -26.68
C PRO A 157 0.47 -5.73 -25.29
N ILE A 158 -0.07 -4.52 -25.27
CA ILE A 158 -0.42 -3.78 -24.06
C ILE A 158 -1.86 -3.31 -24.17
N THR A 159 -2.66 -3.65 -23.16
CA THR A 159 -3.97 -3.07 -22.94
C THR A 159 -3.80 -1.71 -22.26
N VAL A 160 -4.34 -0.66 -22.87
CA VAL A 160 -4.30 0.71 -22.36
C VAL A 160 -5.68 1.11 -21.88
N LEU A 161 -5.74 1.65 -20.66
CA LEU A 161 -6.93 2.28 -20.08
C LEU A 161 -6.76 3.80 -20.15
N ARG A 162 -7.34 4.43 -21.17
CA ARG A 162 -7.36 5.88 -21.30
C ARG A 162 -8.35 6.48 -20.32
N CYS A 163 -7.85 7.37 -19.47
CA CYS A 163 -8.60 7.96 -18.36
C CYS A 163 -8.15 9.40 -18.09
N ASP A 164 -8.88 10.10 -17.22
CA ASP A 164 -8.55 11.44 -16.74
C ASP A 164 -8.23 11.35 -15.24
N TYR A 165 -6.97 11.55 -14.85
CA TYR A 165 -6.61 11.44 -13.43
C TYR A 165 -7.18 12.54 -12.55
N SER A 166 -7.70 13.63 -13.14
CA SER A 166 -8.42 14.67 -12.38
C SER A 166 -9.85 14.24 -11.98
N LYS A 167 -10.40 13.19 -12.61
CA LYS A 167 -11.74 12.72 -12.33
C LYS A 167 -11.73 11.61 -11.28
N LYS A 168 -12.36 11.89 -10.14
CA LYS A 168 -12.52 10.94 -9.03
C LYS A 168 -13.13 9.59 -9.46
N SER A 169 -14.12 9.62 -10.34
CA SER A 169 -14.74 8.40 -10.89
C SER A 169 -13.74 7.51 -11.65
N HIS A 170 -12.78 8.11 -12.36
CA HIS A 170 -11.77 7.35 -13.10
C HIS A 170 -10.75 6.74 -12.14
N MET A 171 -10.30 7.50 -11.14
CA MET A 171 -9.34 7.01 -10.14
C MET A 171 -9.91 5.87 -9.31
N GLU A 172 -11.17 5.96 -8.90
CA GLU A 172 -11.87 4.85 -8.23
C GLU A 172 -12.00 3.62 -9.14
N TYR A 173 -12.28 3.79 -10.43
CA TYR A 173 -12.31 2.65 -11.37
C TYR A 173 -10.93 2.02 -11.56
N LEU A 174 -9.88 2.83 -11.69
CA LEU A 174 -8.50 2.32 -11.75
C LEU A 174 -8.16 1.51 -10.50
N PHE A 175 -8.58 1.96 -9.32
CA PHE A 175 -8.41 1.21 -8.06
C PHE A 175 -9.05 -0.18 -8.14
N THR A 176 -10.31 -0.26 -8.58
CA THR A 176 -11.01 -1.54 -8.77
C THR A 176 -10.32 -2.43 -9.81
N ILE A 177 -9.79 -1.88 -10.90
CA ILE A 177 -9.06 -2.66 -11.91
C ILE A 177 -7.73 -3.19 -11.35
N PHE A 178 -6.97 -2.36 -10.63
CA PHE A 178 -5.76 -2.80 -9.92
C PHE A 178 -6.06 -3.98 -9.01
N HIS A 179 -7.13 -3.86 -8.22
CA HIS A 179 -7.56 -4.90 -7.29
C HIS A 179 -7.92 -6.22 -8.00
N ARG A 180 -8.71 -6.14 -9.08
CA ARG A 180 -9.17 -7.32 -9.83
C ARG A 180 -8.07 -8.00 -10.65
N LEU A 181 -7.21 -7.25 -11.34
CA LEU A 181 -6.14 -7.84 -12.16
C LEU A 181 -5.05 -8.50 -11.32
N ASN A 182 -4.74 -7.93 -10.15
CA ASN A 182 -3.73 -8.49 -9.25
C ASN A 182 -4.29 -9.63 -8.34
N SER A 183 -5.55 -10.03 -8.52
CA SER A 183 -6.19 -11.10 -7.73
C SER A 183 -5.73 -12.51 -8.13
N GLY A 184 -5.15 -12.70 -9.32
CA GLY A 184 -4.64 -14.01 -9.78
C GLY A 184 -3.24 -14.39 -9.25
N GLY A 185 -2.52 -13.43 -8.66
CA GLY A 185 -1.20 -13.60 -8.04
C GLY A 185 -1.24 -13.40 -6.52
N SER A 186 -0.20 -12.81 -5.92
CA SER A 186 -0.28 -12.33 -4.54
C SER A 186 -1.08 -11.03 -4.56
N ARG A 187 -2.27 -11.10 -3.98
CA ARG A 187 -3.21 -10.00 -3.87
C ARG A 187 -2.55 -8.82 -3.17
N LEU A 188 -2.59 -7.66 -3.82
CA LEU A 188 -2.20 -6.40 -3.19
C LEU A 188 -3.27 -5.99 -2.20
N ASN A 189 -2.85 -5.46 -1.05
CA ASN A 189 -3.76 -4.80 -0.14
C ASN A 189 -4.12 -3.39 -0.64
N ASN A 190 -5.20 -2.84 -0.11
CA ASN A 190 -5.73 -1.55 -0.51
C ASN A 190 -4.72 -0.41 -0.36
N GLN A 191 -3.88 -0.43 0.69
CA GLN A 191 -2.88 0.63 0.88
C GLN A 191 -1.73 0.54 -0.13
N GLU A 192 -1.33 -0.67 -0.55
CA GLU A 192 -0.38 -0.86 -1.67
C GLU A 192 -0.90 -0.22 -2.96
N ILE A 193 -2.19 -0.44 -3.27
CA ILE A 193 -2.83 0.16 -4.45
C ILE A 193 -2.93 1.69 -4.30
N ARG A 194 -3.35 2.20 -3.13
CA ARG A 194 -3.44 3.65 -2.87
C ARG A 194 -2.10 4.35 -3.07
N ASN A 195 -1.02 3.75 -2.59
CA ASN A 195 0.28 4.38 -2.67
C ASN A 195 0.73 4.58 -4.13
N CYS A 196 0.28 3.70 -5.05
CA CYS A 196 0.52 3.80 -6.48
C CYS A 196 -0.37 4.87 -7.14
N ILE A 197 -1.69 4.71 -7.01
CA ILE A 197 -2.70 5.50 -7.72
C ILE A 197 -2.75 6.95 -7.21
N TYR A 198 -2.67 7.13 -5.88
CA TYR A 198 -2.76 8.44 -5.23
C TYR A 198 -1.38 8.97 -4.80
N SER A 199 -0.34 8.63 -5.57
CA SER A 199 1.00 9.16 -5.32
C SER A 199 1.03 10.69 -5.42
N GLY A 200 1.65 11.34 -4.42
CA GLY A 200 1.68 12.79 -4.25
C GLY A 200 2.22 13.17 -2.86
N ASN A 201 2.14 14.46 -2.50
CA ASN A 201 2.69 15.00 -1.26
C ASN A 201 2.12 14.31 -0.02
N PHE A 202 0.81 14.09 0.02
CA PHE A 202 0.16 13.48 1.18
C PHE A 202 0.53 11.99 1.33
N ASN A 203 0.63 11.25 0.23
CA ASN A 203 1.13 9.87 0.27
C ASN A 203 2.58 9.80 0.78
N ASN A 204 3.44 10.73 0.35
CA ASN A 204 4.82 10.80 0.81
C ASN A 204 4.89 11.11 2.31
N LEU A 205 4.04 12.02 2.81
CA LEU A 205 3.90 12.30 4.23
C LEU A 205 3.61 11.02 5.04
N LEU A 206 2.65 10.19 4.61
CA LEU A 206 2.30 8.96 5.33
C LEU A 206 3.49 8.00 5.41
N LYS A 207 4.24 7.85 4.30
CA LYS A 207 5.48 7.06 4.26
C LYS A 207 6.54 7.62 5.20
N GLU A 208 6.72 8.95 5.22
CA GLU A 208 7.68 9.62 6.11
C GLU A 208 7.36 9.39 7.59
N ILE A 209 6.08 9.47 7.98
CA ILE A 209 5.68 9.24 9.38
C ILE A 209 5.88 7.77 9.77
N ALA A 210 5.54 6.83 8.87
CA ALA A 210 5.77 5.41 9.11
C ALA A 210 7.27 5.05 9.18
N ASP A 211 8.11 5.75 8.43
CA ASP A 211 9.56 5.53 8.48
C ASP A 211 10.24 6.19 9.69
N ALA A 212 9.56 7.12 10.37
CA ALA A 212 10.10 7.86 11.50
C ALA A 212 10.50 6.92 12.67
N PRO A 213 11.62 7.18 13.38
CA PRO A 213 12.08 6.34 14.48
C PRO A 213 11.02 6.11 15.56
N ILE A 214 10.25 7.14 15.90
CA ILE A 214 9.16 7.06 16.88
C ILE A 214 8.09 6.04 16.49
N SER A 215 7.68 6.03 15.22
CA SER A 215 6.74 5.04 14.67
C SER A 215 7.34 3.64 14.77
N LYS A 216 8.59 3.48 14.33
CA LYS A 216 9.28 2.18 14.37
C LYS A 216 9.41 1.60 15.78
N ASN A 217 9.65 2.45 16.76
CA ASN A 217 9.82 2.07 18.15
C ASN A 217 8.51 1.66 18.81
N ILE A 218 7.45 2.47 18.67
CA ILE A 218 6.17 2.23 19.37
C ILE A 218 5.54 0.88 18.99
N PHE A 219 5.70 0.45 17.74
CA PHE A 219 5.13 -0.80 17.24
C PHE A 219 6.14 -1.95 17.14
N ASN A 220 7.39 -1.76 17.56
CA ASN A 220 8.42 -2.81 17.56
C ASN A 220 8.49 -3.58 16.22
N TYR A 221 8.66 -2.87 15.10
CA TYR A 221 8.68 -3.45 13.73
C TYR A 221 9.63 -4.66 13.59
N SER A 222 10.61 -4.77 14.49
CA SER A 222 11.65 -5.81 14.55
C SER A 222 11.23 -7.14 15.19
N LYS A 223 10.03 -7.28 15.78
CA LYS A 223 9.58 -8.56 16.37
C LYS A 223 8.33 -9.08 15.66
N PRO A 224 8.39 -10.22 14.94
CA PRO A 224 7.20 -10.85 14.37
C PRO A 224 6.38 -11.47 15.50
N ASN A 225 5.62 -10.65 16.20
CA ASN A 225 4.76 -11.13 17.27
C ASN A 225 3.43 -11.55 16.66
N LEU A 226 3.25 -12.87 16.55
CA LEU A 226 2.14 -13.65 17.11
C LEU A 226 2.16 -15.02 16.42
N VAL A 227 2.90 -15.98 16.99
CA VAL A 227 2.87 -17.38 16.55
C VAL A 227 1.47 -17.94 16.82
N SER A 228 0.81 -18.44 15.77
CA SER A 228 -0.39 -19.25 15.92
C SER A 228 0.00 -20.68 16.26
N LYS A 229 -0.54 -21.22 17.36
CA LYS A 229 -0.35 -22.64 17.72
C LYS A 229 -1.31 -23.57 16.96
N LYS A 230 -2.32 -23.03 16.25
CA LYS A 230 -3.32 -23.83 15.50
C LYS A 230 -3.11 -23.81 14.00
N THR A 231 -2.54 -22.74 13.47
CA THR A 231 -2.07 -22.63 12.09
C THR A 231 -0.56 -22.39 12.19
N LYS A 232 0.30 -23.28 11.67
CA LYS A 232 1.76 -23.09 11.67
C LYS A 232 2.20 -21.91 10.77
N LYS A 233 1.49 -20.80 10.76
CA LYS A 233 1.79 -19.56 10.02
C LYS A 233 2.00 -18.44 11.04
N ASN A 234 3.17 -17.82 10.99
CA ASN A 234 3.38 -16.52 11.59
C ASN A 234 2.45 -15.54 10.88
N VAL A 235 1.44 -14.99 11.56
CA VAL A 235 0.63 -13.91 11.01
C VAL A 235 1.47 -12.65 11.18
N LYS A 236 2.13 -12.24 10.09
CA LYS A 236 2.85 -10.96 10.07
C LYS A 236 1.85 -9.86 9.73
N PRO A 237 2.02 -8.65 10.27
CA PRO A 237 1.26 -7.50 9.79
C PRO A 237 1.40 -7.33 8.28
N TYR A 238 0.31 -6.93 7.62
CA TYR A 238 0.33 -6.70 6.18
C TYR A 238 1.13 -5.43 5.84
N ARG A 239 1.66 -5.39 4.61
CA ARG A 239 2.51 -4.28 4.15
C ARG A 239 1.72 -2.98 4.19
N TYR A 240 2.35 -1.92 4.66
CA TYR A 240 1.79 -0.58 4.75
C TYR A 240 0.63 -0.40 5.75
N GLN A 241 0.47 -1.31 6.71
CA GLN A 241 -0.61 -1.21 7.70
C GLN A 241 -0.54 0.07 8.54
N TYR A 242 0.65 0.62 8.76
CA TYR A 242 0.87 1.80 9.61
C TYR A 242 0.63 3.08 8.82
N GLU A 243 1.04 3.13 7.56
CA GLU A 243 0.62 4.18 6.62
C GLU A 243 -0.91 4.25 6.54
N GLU A 244 -1.59 3.09 6.49
CA GLU A 244 -3.06 3.06 6.53
C GLU A 244 -3.61 3.48 7.91
N LEU A 245 -2.96 3.13 9.02
CA LEU A 245 -3.36 3.57 10.36
C LEU A 245 -3.26 5.11 10.49
N TYR A 246 -2.18 5.70 9.99
CA TYR A 246 -1.99 7.15 9.97
C TYR A 246 -2.97 7.84 9.03
N LEU A 247 -3.22 7.24 7.87
CA LEU A 247 -4.25 7.70 6.94
C LEU A 247 -5.62 7.71 7.61
N ARG A 248 -5.97 6.66 8.37
CA ARG A 248 -7.23 6.60 9.14
C ARG A 248 -7.31 7.71 10.18
N ILE A 249 -6.27 7.90 11.00
CA ILE A 249 -6.25 8.94 12.03
C ILE A 249 -6.46 10.34 11.42
N ILE A 250 -5.71 10.67 10.37
CA ILE A 250 -5.82 11.98 9.69
C ILE A 250 -7.17 12.12 8.98
N SER A 251 -7.62 11.11 8.24
CA SER A 251 -8.87 11.20 7.50
C SER A 251 -10.08 11.30 8.42
N PHE A 252 -10.11 10.57 9.53
CA PHE A 252 -11.16 10.70 10.53
C PHE A 252 -11.09 12.03 11.28
N SER A 253 -9.90 12.58 11.56
CA SER A 253 -9.83 13.87 12.28
C SER A 253 -10.37 15.03 11.47
N VAL A 254 -10.42 14.89 10.14
CA VAL A 254 -10.96 15.89 9.23
C VAL A 254 -12.40 15.57 8.79
N LYS A 255 -12.74 14.31 8.53
CA LYS A 255 -14.00 13.90 7.86
C LYS A 255 -14.77 12.78 8.58
N LEU A 256 -14.65 12.62 9.90
CA LEU A 256 -15.38 11.56 10.64
C LEU A 256 -16.89 11.56 10.37
N ASN A 257 -17.51 12.75 10.27
CA ASN A 257 -18.95 12.89 10.04
C ASN A 257 -19.40 12.38 8.66
N ASP A 258 -18.49 12.33 7.68
CA ASP A 258 -18.77 11.86 6.33
C ASP A 258 -18.65 10.33 6.20
N TYR A 259 -18.24 9.64 7.28
CA TYR A 259 -18.04 8.19 7.24
C TYR A 259 -19.36 7.43 7.08
N ASP A 260 -19.46 6.63 6.01
CA ASP A 260 -20.66 5.86 5.65
C ASP A 260 -20.53 4.35 5.92
N GLY A 261 -19.40 3.91 6.49
CA GLY A 261 -19.10 2.48 6.71
C GLY A 261 -18.31 1.82 5.58
N LYS A 262 -18.01 2.51 4.48
CA LYS A 262 -17.17 2.00 3.38
C LYS A 262 -15.74 2.51 3.53
N LEU A 263 -14.98 1.86 4.41
CA LEU A 263 -13.61 2.26 4.73
C LEU A 263 -12.73 2.41 3.49
N SER A 264 -12.73 1.42 2.58
CA SER A 264 -11.83 1.48 1.43
C SER A 264 -12.09 2.72 0.58
N LYS A 265 -13.37 2.99 0.30
CA LYS A 265 -13.81 4.18 -0.43
C LYS A 265 -13.47 5.46 0.32
N PHE A 266 -13.77 5.54 1.62
CA PHE A 266 -13.50 6.73 2.45
C PHE A 266 -12.02 7.13 2.41
N LEU A 267 -11.12 6.16 2.56
CA LEU A 267 -9.68 6.42 2.50
C LEU A 267 -9.19 6.75 1.08
N ASN A 268 -9.74 6.12 0.05
CA ASN A 268 -9.45 6.43 -1.36
C ASN A 268 -9.85 7.86 -1.70
N ASP A 269 -11.05 8.27 -1.30
CA ASP A 269 -11.57 9.61 -1.46
C ASP A 269 -10.66 10.64 -0.78
N PHE A 270 -10.27 10.38 0.48
CA PHE A 270 -9.39 11.28 1.22
C PHE A 270 -8.00 11.40 0.57
N MET A 271 -7.43 10.29 0.10
CA MET A 271 -6.15 10.29 -0.63
C MET A 271 -6.25 11.05 -1.95
N GLY A 272 -7.35 10.90 -2.69
CA GLY A 272 -7.59 11.62 -3.94
C GLY A 272 -7.75 13.12 -3.73
N ASP A 273 -8.60 13.51 -2.77
CA ASP A 273 -8.88 14.92 -2.45
C ASP A 273 -7.61 15.67 -1.98
N ASN A 274 -6.68 14.96 -1.30
CA ASN A 274 -5.48 15.54 -0.70
C ASN A 274 -4.17 15.13 -1.40
N ARG A 275 -4.25 14.56 -2.60
CA ARG A 275 -3.07 14.04 -3.33
C ARG A 275 -1.94 15.05 -3.39
N ASP A 276 -2.28 16.28 -3.75
CA ASP A 276 -1.38 17.41 -3.96
C ASP A 276 -1.52 18.46 -2.83
N ALA A 277 -1.86 18.02 -1.61
CA ALA A 277 -2.00 18.88 -0.43
C ALA A 277 -0.78 19.80 -0.24
N SER A 278 -1.03 21.00 0.28
CA SER A 278 0.00 22.02 0.45
C SER A 278 1.04 21.61 1.50
N LEU A 279 2.28 22.09 1.35
CA LEU A 279 3.34 21.80 2.32
C LEU A 279 2.96 22.20 3.75
N GLY A 280 2.23 23.32 3.92
CA GLY A 280 1.75 23.79 5.21
C GLY A 280 0.75 22.83 5.87
N GLU A 281 -0.22 22.34 5.11
CA GLU A 281 -1.19 21.34 5.59
C GLU A 281 -0.50 20.02 5.93
N THR A 282 0.36 19.53 5.04
CA THR A 282 1.10 18.29 5.28
C THR A 282 2.00 18.40 6.52
N GLN A 283 2.63 19.55 6.74
CA GLN A 283 3.48 19.76 7.92
C GLN A 283 2.65 19.83 9.21
N LYS A 284 1.46 20.44 9.16
CA LYS A 284 0.54 20.46 10.31
C LYS A 284 0.12 19.04 10.69
N TRP A 285 -0.32 18.22 9.72
CA TRP A 285 -0.66 16.83 9.99
C TRP A 285 0.53 16.03 10.50
N LYS A 286 1.71 16.23 9.92
CA LYS A 286 2.97 15.61 10.38
C LYS A 286 3.24 15.91 11.84
N ASN A 287 3.27 17.18 12.21
CA ASN A 287 3.61 17.62 13.56
C ASN A 287 2.60 17.09 14.58
N ASN A 288 1.31 17.19 14.27
CA ASN A 288 0.27 16.68 15.16
C ASN A 288 0.41 15.17 15.35
N LEU A 289 0.62 14.40 14.28
CA LEU A 289 0.71 12.95 14.38
C LEU A 289 2.00 12.49 15.07
N LEU A 290 3.13 13.18 14.84
CA LEU A 290 4.37 12.91 15.58
C LEU A 290 4.20 13.20 17.07
N LYS A 291 3.57 14.33 17.45
CA LYS A 291 3.24 14.64 18.85
C LYS A 291 2.31 13.58 19.47
N THR A 292 1.30 13.13 18.72
CA THR A 292 0.43 12.02 19.14
C THR A 292 1.23 10.76 19.45
N LEU A 293 2.20 10.40 18.60
CA LEU A 293 3.05 9.22 18.81
C LEU A 293 4.02 9.40 19.99
N GLU A 294 4.53 10.62 20.21
CA GLU A 294 5.38 10.96 21.36
C GLU A 294 4.66 10.85 22.70
N ILE A 295 3.37 11.20 22.73
CA ILE A 295 2.52 10.97 23.90
C ILE A 295 2.26 9.47 24.05
N ALA A 296 1.81 8.81 22.97
CA ALA A 296 1.38 7.42 23.00
C ALA A 296 2.51 6.44 23.37
N GLN A 297 3.77 6.69 22.99
CA GLN A 297 4.90 5.80 23.28
C GLN A 297 5.17 5.60 24.78
N LYS A 298 4.64 6.46 25.65
CA LYS A 298 4.77 6.33 27.11
C LYS A 298 4.08 5.06 27.61
N ASP A 299 3.13 4.49 26.85
CA ASP A 299 2.51 3.21 27.16
C ASP A 299 3.03 2.09 26.25
N ASN A 300 3.81 1.17 26.82
CA ASN A 300 4.39 0.03 26.11
C ASN A 300 3.36 -1.01 25.61
N ARG A 301 2.09 -0.92 26.04
CA ARG A 301 1.02 -1.84 25.63
C ARG A 301 0.66 -1.71 24.15
N LEU A 302 0.85 -0.54 23.52
CA LEU A 302 0.40 -0.27 22.14
C LEU A 302 0.91 -1.30 21.12
N SER A 303 2.15 -1.74 21.27
CA SER A 303 2.77 -2.76 20.41
C SER A 303 2.07 -4.13 20.41
N ARG A 304 1.21 -4.39 21.39
CA ARG A 304 0.49 -5.67 21.56
C ARG A 304 -0.99 -5.57 21.18
N LEU A 305 -1.54 -4.36 21.15
CA LEU A 305 -2.96 -4.11 20.86
C LEU A 305 -3.23 -4.23 19.35
N SER A 306 -4.45 -4.65 19.00
CA SER A 306 -4.92 -4.65 17.61
C SER A 306 -4.90 -3.26 16.97
N LYS A 307 -4.85 -3.20 15.64
CA LYS A 307 -4.81 -1.93 14.90
C LYS A 307 -6.04 -1.08 15.19
N SER A 308 -7.22 -1.68 15.33
CA SER A 308 -8.47 -0.97 15.60
C SER A 308 -8.53 -0.35 17.00
N VAL A 309 -7.84 -0.95 17.98
CA VAL A 309 -7.67 -0.36 19.32
C VAL A 309 -6.64 0.77 19.27
N ASN A 310 -5.49 0.52 18.62
CA ASN A 310 -4.46 1.55 18.42
C ASN A 310 -5.00 2.76 17.64
N GLU A 311 -5.86 2.55 16.65
CA GLU A 311 -6.57 3.61 15.94
C GLU A 311 -7.35 4.50 16.90
N ALA A 312 -8.15 3.92 17.79
CA ALA A 312 -8.95 4.70 18.73
C ALA A 312 -8.08 5.45 19.74
N ILE A 313 -7.03 4.81 20.30
CA ILE A 313 -6.10 5.46 21.22
C ILE A 313 -5.41 6.65 20.54
N LEU A 314 -4.80 6.42 19.38
CA LEU A 314 -4.07 7.47 18.68
C LEU A 314 -5.02 8.58 18.20
N PHE A 315 -6.22 8.24 17.75
CA PHE A 315 -7.24 9.22 17.38
C PHE A 315 -7.69 10.06 18.58
N GLY A 316 -7.98 9.44 19.72
CA GLY A 316 -8.36 10.14 20.95
C GLY A 316 -7.29 11.13 21.42
N ILE A 317 -6.02 10.73 21.39
CA ILE A 317 -4.89 11.61 21.68
C ILE A 317 -4.78 12.72 20.62
N TYR A 318 -4.90 12.39 19.33
CA TYR A 318 -4.80 13.36 18.23
C TYR A 318 -5.85 14.47 18.32
N MET A 319 -7.08 14.12 18.72
CA MET A 319 -8.17 15.09 18.89
C MET A 319 -8.04 15.95 20.15
N ASN A 320 -7.21 15.54 21.12
CA ASN A 320 -7.03 16.20 22.41
C ASN A 320 -5.57 16.63 22.65
N LEU A 321 -4.83 16.98 21.60
CA LEU A 321 -3.41 17.37 21.69
C LEU A 321 -3.13 18.63 22.54
N ASP A 322 -4.17 19.43 22.82
CA ASP A 322 -4.10 20.61 23.67
C ASP A 322 -4.30 20.27 25.16
N ASN A 323 -4.77 19.06 25.49
CA ASN A 323 -4.84 18.59 26.87
C ASN A 323 -3.43 18.23 27.39
N SER A 324 -2.83 19.14 28.15
CA SER A 324 -1.51 18.94 28.76
C SER A 324 -1.43 17.80 29.77
N GLU A 325 -2.56 17.34 30.33
CA GLU A 325 -2.57 16.20 31.26
C GLU A 325 -2.13 14.90 30.58
N LEU A 326 -2.33 14.78 29.27
CA LEU A 326 -1.86 13.63 28.49
C LEU A 326 -0.33 13.51 28.48
N GLU A 327 0.40 14.57 28.87
CA GLU A 327 1.84 14.50 29.06
C GLU A 327 2.25 13.66 30.28
N SER A 328 1.36 13.48 31.25
CA SER A 328 1.59 12.59 32.40
C SER A 328 1.39 11.13 32.01
N GLU A 329 2.44 10.32 32.17
CA GLU A 329 2.40 8.87 31.91
C GLU A 329 1.31 8.18 32.74
N GLU A 330 1.13 8.57 34.00
CA GLU A 330 0.11 7.99 34.88
C GLU A 330 -1.31 8.27 34.38
N ILE A 331 -1.60 9.53 34.01
CA ILE A 331 -2.91 9.94 33.49
C ILE A 331 -3.19 9.26 32.16
N LEU A 332 -2.19 9.21 31.27
CA LEU A 332 -2.31 8.54 29.98
C LEU A 332 -2.63 7.05 30.14
N ILE A 333 -1.89 6.34 31.00
CA ILE A 333 -2.10 4.91 31.26
C ILE A 333 -3.50 4.68 31.86
N ALA A 334 -3.96 5.56 32.76
CA ALA A 334 -5.30 5.49 33.33
C ALA A 334 -6.39 5.69 32.26
N LYS A 335 -6.26 6.70 31.39
CA LYS A 335 -7.18 6.96 30.27
C LYS A 335 -7.20 5.80 29.27
N ILE A 336 -6.05 5.26 28.87
CA ILE A 336 -5.98 4.06 28.00
C ILE A 336 -6.66 2.87 28.66
N THR A 337 -6.44 2.64 29.96
CA THR A 337 -7.08 1.54 30.68
C THR A 337 -8.60 1.71 30.71
N SER A 338 -9.07 2.92 31.01
CA SER A 338 -10.51 3.27 30.98
C SER A 338 -11.13 3.07 29.59
N LEU A 339 -10.39 3.37 28.52
CA LEU A 339 -10.84 3.13 27.13
C LEU A 339 -11.03 1.63 26.87
N LEU A 340 -10.05 0.80 27.26
CA LEU A 340 -10.09 -0.65 27.03
C LEU A 340 -11.23 -1.36 27.79
N GLU A 341 -11.73 -0.75 28.86
CA GLU A 341 -12.87 -1.24 29.64
C GLU A 341 -14.23 -0.90 29.01
N GLN A 342 -14.29 -0.01 28.01
CA GLN A 342 -15.55 0.39 27.41
C GLN A 342 -16.16 -0.75 26.56
N PRO A 343 -17.50 -0.89 26.52
CA PRO A 343 -18.19 -1.94 25.75
C PRO A 343 -17.79 -1.98 24.26
N GLU A 344 -17.46 -0.83 23.67
CA GLU A 344 -17.07 -0.67 22.27
C GLU A 344 -15.77 -1.42 21.94
N PHE A 345 -14.89 -1.62 22.93
CA PHE A 345 -13.61 -2.35 22.81
C PHE A 345 -13.68 -3.79 23.31
N SER A 346 -14.88 -4.26 23.66
CA SER A 346 -15.11 -5.68 23.91
C SER A 346 -14.85 -6.50 22.63
N LEU A 347 -14.37 -7.73 22.83
CA LEU A 347 -14.13 -8.69 21.75
C LEU A 347 -15.27 -8.83 20.75
N ILE A 348 -16.48 -8.93 21.29
CA ILE A 348 -17.70 -9.15 20.52
C ILE A 348 -17.96 -7.93 19.65
N SER A 349 -17.90 -6.74 20.26
CA SER A 349 -18.09 -5.47 19.54
C SER A 349 -17.05 -5.22 18.46
N LEU A 350 -15.78 -5.57 18.71
CA LEU A 350 -14.70 -5.40 17.71
C LEU A 350 -14.86 -6.37 16.54
N LYS A 351 -15.28 -7.62 16.78
CA LYS A 351 -15.48 -8.61 15.70
C LYS A 351 -16.72 -8.29 14.85
N GLU A 352 -17.77 -7.78 15.45
CA GLU A 352 -19.01 -7.43 14.76
C GLU A 352 -18.89 -6.08 14.06
N GLY A 353 -18.54 -6.10 12.78
CA GLY A 353 -18.56 -4.91 11.94
C GLY A 353 -17.40 -3.94 12.23
N LEU A 354 -16.16 -4.43 12.16
CA LEU A 354 -14.94 -3.66 12.44
C LEU A 354 -14.88 -2.32 11.68
N ALA A 355 -15.33 -2.31 10.42
CA ALA A 355 -15.42 -1.11 9.58
C ALA A 355 -16.85 -0.53 9.47
N SER A 356 -17.86 -1.12 10.12
CA SER A 356 -19.23 -0.60 10.04
C SER A 356 -19.31 0.81 10.65
N LYS A 357 -20.20 1.64 10.08
CA LYS A 357 -20.35 3.06 10.45
C LYS A 357 -20.51 3.25 11.95
N ASP A 358 -21.53 2.62 12.54
CA ASP A 358 -21.89 2.83 13.94
C ASP A 358 -20.78 2.36 14.90
N LYS A 359 -20.08 1.27 14.55
CA LYS A 359 -18.99 0.73 15.37
C LYS A 359 -17.75 1.62 15.33
N VAL A 360 -17.38 2.14 14.16
CA VAL A 360 -16.25 3.07 14.02
C VAL A 360 -16.57 4.37 14.75
N ILE A 361 -17.73 4.98 14.47
CA ILE A 361 -18.14 6.24 15.12
C ILE A 361 -18.23 6.06 16.64
N GLY A 362 -18.80 4.95 17.13
CA GLY A 362 -18.87 4.65 18.55
C GLY A 362 -17.49 4.58 19.22
N ARG A 363 -16.55 3.81 18.65
CA ARG A 363 -15.18 3.71 19.19
C ARG A 363 -14.45 5.05 19.20
N LEU A 364 -14.52 5.79 18.10
CA LEU A 364 -13.80 7.05 17.95
C LEU A 364 -14.41 8.17 18.82
N SER A 365 -15.74 8.23 18.92
CA SER A 365 -16.42 9.20 19.80
C SER A 365 -16.11 8.91 21.28
N LYS A 366 -16.09 7.64 21.67
CA LYS A 366 -15.71 7.23 23.02
C LYS A 366 -14.24 7.58 23.32
N ALA A 367 -13.36 7.39 22.35
CA ALA A 367 -11.96 7.78 22.48
C ALA A 367 -11.79 9.29 22.65
N ILE A 368 -12.54 10.13 21.91
CA ILE A 368 -12.51 11.58 22.12
C ILE A 368 -12.88 11.92 23.57
N GLN A 369 -14.00 11.39 24.07
CA GLN A 369 -14.51 11.68 25.41
C GLN A 369 -13.57 11.26 26.54
N ILE A 370 -12.83 10.16 26.38
CA ILE A 370 -11.93 9.66 27.43
C ILE A 370 -10.63 10.46 27.48
N PHE A 371 -10.18 10.97 26.34
CA PHE A 371 -8.92 11.71 26.20
C PHE A 371 -9.08 13.22 26.32
N GLU A 372 -10.31 13.74 26.26
CA GLU A 372 -10.67 15.09 26.73
C GLU A 372 -10.23 15.28 28.18
#